data_AF-M1D4Z2-F1
#
_entry.id   AF-M1D4Z2-F1
#
_cell.length_a   1.000
_cell.length_b   1.000
_cell.length_c   1.000
_cell.angle_alpha   90.00
_cell.angle_beta   90.00
_cell.angle_gamma   90.00
#
_symmetry.space_group_name_H-M   'P 1'
#
loop_
_entity.id
_entity.type
_entity.pdbx_description
1 polymer ?
#
loop_
_entity_poly.entity_id
_entity_poly.type
_entity_poly.pdbx_seq_one_letter_code
_entity_poly.pdbx_strand_id
1 'polypeptide(L)'
;MEYINITVVTSNKPYGISDGSNPIFDGHITPKFSVARNEVHSGHVQTKLRDPFCIEKNRRGRCQDGYTKEVSGPGGVPILVAIRAKPNRNANSELDREFFVSFLDVINKRENAGRFNFSMQFPYYRKVHYKPDFRGKQLGKNIVFDMDMSAGDFLALFYLLKLPIEEINLKAIIVSPTGWANAATIDSVYDLLHMMGRDDIPVGLGDVFAMNQSDPIFYAVGDCKYNKVIPQGCGGFLDSDTLYGLSRSLPRSPRRYTAENSVKYGVLRDTDHPELRQPLALEVWESAVKSLKPGSKITILTNGPLTNIAKIVLAGENMTKAIQDIIIVGGHMNHDNTEKGNVINVPSNRFAELNMFLDPLAAQTVLSSDLNITLIPLGIQQKVSAFPEILEMLNLTKRTPEAIFARRLLSRLHHLKKRHPKYQHMDTFLGEIIGAVVLAGDHFVLESTFGVKNIKVTASGYEAEDGQILIDEKQGKSVRVLENLDPLAYYNAFANRLGDVKQSAIVGSFDKQIRIWNTPFNRKKTAP
;
A
#
# COMPACT_ATOMS: atom_id res chain seq x y z
N MET A 1 -9.11 45.42 -5.69
CA MET A 1 -8.83 44.26 -6.54
C MET A 1 -8.01 44.77 -7.70
N GLU A 2 -6.95 44.07 -8.08
CA GLU A 2 -6.11 44.43 -9.22
C GLU A 2 -5.85 43.17 -10.04
N TYR A 3 -5.79 43.29 -11.35
CA TYR A 3 -5.33 42.18 -12.18
C TYR A 3 -3.83 42.07 -12.05
N ILE A 4 -3.38 40.94 -11.51
CA ILE A 4 -1.96 40.62 -11.35
C ILE A 4 -1.68 39.37 -12.16
N ASN A 5 -0.61 39.41 -12.95
CA ASN A 5 -0.11 38.23 -13.63
C ASN A 5 0.64 37.37 -12.61
N ILE A 6 0.06 36.23 -12.23
CA ILE A 6 0.69 35.30 -11.29
C ILE A 6 0.97 33.96 -11.94
N THR A 7 1.95 33.24 -11.40
CA THR A 7 2.26 31.87 -11.82
C THR A 7 2.59 31.01 -10.59
N VAL A 8 2.41 29.69 -10.70
CA VAL A 8 2.76 28.73 -9.63
C VAL A 8 4.18 28.28 -9.85
N VAL A 9 5.10 28.82 -9.07
CA VAL A 9 6.51 28.46 -9.09
C VAL A 9 6.69 27.07 -8.49
N THR A 10 7.12 26.12 -9.31
CA THR A 10 7.38 24.73 -8.88
C THR A 10 8.87 24.42 -8.75
N SER A 11 9.75 25.42 -8.84
CA SER A 11 11.20 25.24 -8.82
C SER A 11 11.91 26.24 -7.91
N ASN A 12 13.15 25.94 -7.59
CA ASN A 12 13.96 26.61 -6.60
C ASN A 12 15.03 27.48 -7.24
N LYS A 13 15.33 28.63 -6.61
CA LYS A 13 16.42 29.51 -7.05
C LYS A 13 17.78 28.83 -6.89
N PRO A 14 18.76 29.08 -7.77
CA PRO A 14 18.74 30.08 -8.84
C PRO A 14 17.95 29.62 -10.07
N TYR A 15 17.10 30.51 -10.61
CA TYR A 15 16.37 30.27 -11.84
C TYR A 15 17.27 30.41 -13.07
N GLY A 16 16.93 29.71 -14.14
CA GLY A 16 17.68 29.63 -15.38
C GLY A 16 18.86 28.68 -15.37
N ILE A 17 19.24 28.15 -14.21
CA ILE A 17 20.28 27.14 -14.13
C ILE A 17 19.65 25.77 -14.35
N SER A 18 19.99 25.15 -15.48
CA SER A 18 19.63 23.77 -15.75
C SER A 18 20.63 22.85 -15.08
N ASP A 19 20.17 22.07 -14.10
CA ASP A 19 20.93 21.01 -13.43
C ASP A 19 20.36 19.61 -13.73
N GLY A 20 19.43 19.52 -14.69
CA GLY A 20 18.73 18.29 -15.08
C GLY A 20 17.60 17.87 -14.14
N SER A 21 17.38 18.56 -13.01
CA SER A 21 16.35 18.17 -12.05
C SER A 21 14.91 18.49 -12.51
N ASN A 22 14.74 19.43 -13.44
CA ASN A 22 13.45 20.02 -13.75
C ASN A 22 12.83 19.45 -15.04
N PRO A 23 11.81 18.58 -14.96
CA PRO A 23 11.26 17.85 -16.11
C PRO A 23 10.43 18.73 -17.06
N ILE A 24 10.23 20.01 -16.72
CA ILE A 24 9.63 21.00 -17.62
C ILE A 24 10.62 21.39 -18.72
N PHE A 25 11.92 21.43 -18.39
CA PHE A 25 12.99 21.92 -19.27
C PHE A 25 13.98 20.83 -19.69
N ASP A 26 14.23 19.86 -18.82
CA ASP A 26 15.22 18.81 -19.04
C ASP A 26 14.79 17.86 -20.18
N GLY A 27 15.74 17.52 -21.06
CA GLY A 27 15.51 16.64 -22.21
C GLY A 27 14.55 17.18 -23.29
N HIS A 28 14.09 18.42 -23.19
CA HIS A 28 13.13 19.01 -24.13
C HIS A 28 13.76 20.18 -24.91
N ILE A 29 13.55 20.24 -26.23
CA ILE A 29 13.95 21.40 -27.05
C ILE A 29 13.07 22.61 -26.67
N THR A 30 11.76 22.40 -26.68
CA THR A 30 10.75 23.37 -26.23
C THR A 30 10.21 22.98 -24.86
N PRO A 31 10.23 23.87 -23.85
CA PRO A 31 9.71 23.55 -22.51
C PRO A 31 8.25 23.12 -22.52
N LYS A 32 7.87 22.24 -21.57
CA LYS A 32 6.47 21.87 -21.37
C LYS A 32 5.66 23.09 -20.90
N PHE A 33 4.36 23.09 -21.20
CA PHE A 33 3.41 24.14 -20.77
C PHE A 33 3.75 25.55 -21.26
N SER A 34 4.57 25.67 -22.32
CA SER A 34 4.93 26.95 -22.94
C SER A 34 5.56 27.97 -21.99
N VAL A 35 6.25 27.51 -20.94
CA VAL A 35 6.99 28.40 -20.03
C VAL A 35 8.35 28.78 -20.61
N ALA A 36 8.84 29.98 -20.30
CA ALA A 36 10.13 30.44 -20.79
C ALA A 36 11.31 29.87 -19.96
N ARG A 37 12.43 29.59 -20.65
CA ARG A 37 13.71 29.29 -20.00
C ARG A 37 14.21 30.54 -19.28
N ASN A 38 14.94 30.37 -18.19
CA ASN A 38 15.50 31.45 -17.36
C ASN A 38 14.47 32.28 -16.57
N GLU A 39 13.22 31.85 -16.53
CA GLU A 39 12.20 32.43 -15.66
C GLU A 39 11.99 31.60 -14.39
N VAL A 40 11.01 32.01 -13.58
CA VAL A 40 10.72 31.45 -12.25
C VAL A 40 10.43 29.95 -12.24
N HIS A 41 10.05 29.37 -13.39
CA HIS A 41 9.86 27.92 -13.51
C HIS A 41 11.16 27.17 -13.76
N SER A 42 12.23 27.83 -14.21
CA SER A 42 13.48 27.27 -14.71
C SER A 42 14.54 27.05 -13.62
N GLY A 43 14.17 26.60 -12.42
CA GLY A 43 15.11 26.32 -11.34
C GLY A 43 15.22 24.84 -10.99
N HIS A 44 15.92 24.55 -9.90
CA HIS A 44 16.05 23.20 -9.35
C HIS A 44 14.70 22.68 -8.82
N VAL A 45 14.33 21.45 -9.15
CA VAL A 45 13.18 20.77 -8.55
C VAL A 45 13.69 19.67 -7.64
N GLN A 46 13.22 19.64 -6.40
CA GLN A 46 13.64 18.61 -5.45
C GLN A 46 13.39 17.22 -6.06
N THR A 47 14.48 16.49 -6.28
CA THR A 47 14.43 15.18 -6.94
C THR A 47 14.23 14.03 -5.96
N LYS A 48 14.60 14.25 -4.69
CA LYS A 48 14.52 13.26 -3.61
C LYS A 48 14.47 13.92 -2.24
N LEU A 49 14.08 13.16 -1.22
CA LEU A 49 14.06 13.61 0.19
C LEU A 49 15.38 14.23 0.65
N ARG A 50 16.50 13.65 0.21
CA ARG A 50 17.85 14.11 0.51
C ARG A 50 18.53 14.82 -0.66
N ASP A 51 17.79 15.63 -1.38
CA ASP A 51 18.37 16.40 -2.46
C ASP A 51 19.49 17.31 -1.91
N PRO A 52 20.77 17.12 -2.31
CA PRO A 52 21.88 17.90 -1.79
C PRO A 52 21.73 19.40 -2.04
N PHE A 53 20.98 19.76 -3.08
CA PHE A 53 20.64 21.16 -3.35
C PHE A 53 19.70 21.72 -2.28
N CYS A 54 18.73 20.92 -1.84
CA CYS A 54 17.72 21.31 -0.87
C CYS A 54 18.23 21.28 0.58
N ILE A 55 19.22 20.45 0.90
CA ILE A 55 19.72 20.27 2.27
C ILE A 55 20.99 21.10 2.50
N GLU A 56 20.90 22.16 3.30
CA GLU A 56 22.06 22.91 3.79
C GLU A 56 22.53 22.43 5.17
N LYS A 57 23.82 22.59 5.48
CA LYS A 57 24.46 22.17 6.75
C LYS A 57 23.82 22.78 8.02
N ASN A 58 23.06 23.86 7.89
CA ASN A 58 22.53 24.65 9.00
C ASN A 58 21.06 24.33 9.38
N ARG A 59 20.57 23.11 9.05
CA ARG A 59 19.21 22.61 9.37
C ARG A 59 18.02 23.40 8.77
N ARG A 60 18.27 24.41 7.92
CA ARG A 60 17.23 25.10 7.15
C ARG A 60 17.38 24.72 5.68
N GLY A 61 16.38 24.06 5.12
CA GLY A 61 16.40 23.65 3.71
C GLY A 61 16.38 24.85 2.76
N ARG A 62 17.08 24.76 1.64
CA ARG A 62 17.08 25.77 0.57
C ARG A 62 15.82 25.69 -0.29
N CYS A 63 15.28 24.49 -0.46
CA CYS A 63 14.10 24.28 -1.29
C CYS A 63 12.82 24.72 -0.60
N GLN A 64 11.89 25.19 -1.43
CA GLN A 64 10.57 25.67 -1.04
C GLN A 64 9.53 24.82 -1.75
N ASP A 65 8.44 24.51 -1.05
CA ASP A 65 7.24 23.95 -1.66
C ASP A 65 6.67 24.93 -2.68
N GLY A 66 5.90 24.42 -3.65
CA GLY A 66 5.35 25.24 -4.71
C GLY A 66 4.58 26.46 -4.18
N TYR A 67 4.86 27.64 -4.73
CA TYR A 67 4.27 28.90 -4.27
C TYR A 67 3.85 29.80 -5.44
N THR A 68 2.92 30.72 -5.20
CA THR A 68 2.50 31.69 -6.21
C THR A 68 3.43 32.90 -6.24
N LYS A 69 3.81 33.35 -7.44
CA LYS A 69 4.62 34.56 -7.62
C LYS A 69 4.06 35.42 -8.75
N GLU A 70 4.07 36.74 -8.54
CA GLU A 70 3.82 37.71 -9.60
C GLU A 70 4.94 37.71 -10.64
N VAL A 71 4.57 37.73 -11.91
CA VAL A 71 5.49 37.72 -13.05
C VAL A 71 5.01 38.68 -14.13
N SER A 72 5.94 39.28 -14.86
CA SER A 72 5.63 40.24 -15.94
C SER A 72 5.62 39.59 -17.33
N GLY A 73 5.97 38.30 -17.44
CA GLY A 73 6.13 37.56 -18.69
C GLY A 73 4.91 36.68 -19.08
N PRO A 74 4.95 36.06 -20.27
CA PRO A 74 3.85 35.25 -20.83
C PRO A 74 3.56 33.97 -20.04
N GLY A 75 4.43 33.57 -19.10
CA GLY A 75 4.20 32.44 -18.18
C GLY A 75 3.27 32.74 -17.01
N GLY A 76 2.76 33.97 -16.89
CA GLY A 76 1.76 34.37 -15.89
C GLY A 76 0.34 34.31 -16.44
N VAL A 77 -0.62 33.97 -15.58
CA VAL A 77 -2.04 34.09 -15.87
C VAL A 77 -2.56 35.37 -15.20
N PRO A 78 -3.25 36.28 -15.92
CA PRO A 78 -3.87 37.44 -15.32
C PRO A 78 -5.00 37.00 -14.42
N ILE A 79 -4.82 37.18 -13.12
CA ILE A 79 -5.80 36.81 -12.09
C ILE A 79 -6.19 38.07 -11.32
N LEU A 80 -7.47 38.20 -11.02
CA LEU A 80 -7.99 39.31 -10.21
C LEU A 80 -7.65 39.06 -8.73
N VAL A 81 -6.66 39.77 -8.20
CA VAL A 81 -6.12 39.61 -6.84
C VAL A 81 -6.62 40.70 -5.91
N ALA A 82 -6.94 40.33 -4.66
CA ALA A 82 -7.31 41.27 -3.62
C ALA A 82 -6.05 41.87 -2.95
N ILE A 83 -5.59 43.02 -3.45
CA ILE A 83 -4.36 43.69 -2.96
C ILE A 83 -4.52 44.52 -1.67
N ARG A 84 -5.76 44.90 -1.32
CA ARG A 84 -6.04 45.71 -0.13
C ARG A 84 -7.39 45.35 0.45
N ALA A 85 -7.41 45.06 1.74
CA ALA A 85 -8.65 44.96 2.51
C ALA A 85 -9.13 46.36 2.92
N LYS A 86 -10.45 46.56 3.02
CA LYS A 86 -11.02 47.83 3.51
C LYS A 86 -10.57 48.08 4.95
N PRO A 87 -10.21 49.33 5.31
CA PRO A 87 -9.89 49.67 6.69
C PRO A 87 -11.11 49.46 7.58
N ASN A 88 -10.90 49.15 8.86
CA ASN A 88 -12.01 49.04 9.80
C ASN A 88 -12.72 50.39 9.93
N ARG A 89 -14.06 50.39 9.87
CA ARG A 89 -14.87 51.60 10.07
C ARG A 89 -14.81 52.11 11.50
N ASN A 90 -14.58 51.22 12.46
CA ASN A 90 -14.43 51.58 13.86
C ASN A 90 -12.97 51.95 14.13
N ALA A 91 -12.69 53.25 14.26
CA ALA A 91 -11.34 53.76 14.56
C ALA A 91 -10.80 53.33 15.94
N ASN A 92 -11.68 52.88 16.85
CA ASN A 92 -11.31 52.42 18.19
C ASN A 92 -11.14 50.89 18.29
N SER A 93 -11.34 50.16 17.18
CA SER A 93 -11.14 48.71 17.14
C SER A 93 -9.66 48.38 17.07
N GLU A 94 -9.21 47.39 17.85
CA GLU A 94 -7.84 46.85 17.74
C GLU A 94 -7.56 46.20 16.38
N LEU A 95 -8.61 45.78 15.67
CA LEU A 95 -8.53 45.29 14.29
C LEU A 95 -8.58 46.44 13.29
N ASP A 96 -7.59 46.52 12.41
CA ASP A 96 -7.41 47.63 11.47
C ASP A 96 -8.05 47.41 10.08
N ARG A 97 -8.65 46.24 9.83
CA ARG A 97 -9.35 45.89 8.57
C ARG A 97 -10.76 45.34 8.82
N GLU A 98 -11.73 45.77 8.01
CA GLU A 98 -13.10 45.22 7.99
C GLU A 98 -13.12 43.71 7.76
N PHE A 99 -12.19 43.20 6.95
CA PHE A 99 -12.08 41.77 6.68
C PHE A 99 -11.84 40.97 7.97
N PHE A 100 -11.02 41.46 8.90
CA PHE A 100 -10.76 40.73 10.15
C PHE A 100 -12.02 40.63 11.00
N VAL A 101 -12.82 41.69 11.06
CA VAL A 101 -14.13 41.65 11.74
C VAL A 101 -15.02 40.62 11.08
N SER A 102 -15.21 40.68 9.75
CA SER A 102 -16.04 39.71 9.03
C SER A 102 -15.50 38.28 9.11
N PHE A 103 -14.18 38.09 9.10
CA PHE A 103 -13.54 36.79 9.20
C PHE A 103 -13.71 36.21 10.60
N LEU A 104 -13.44 37.00 11.64
CA LEU A 104 -13.66 36.61 13.03
C LEU A 104 -15.13 36.33 13.29
N ASP A 105 -16.04 37.16 12.79
CA ASP A 105 -17.48 36.89 12.85
C ASP A 105 -17.80 35.55 12.19
N VAL A 106 -17.30 35.31 10.97
CA VAL A 106 -17.53 34.05 10.26
C VAL A 106 -16.97 32.86 11.03
N ILE A 107 -15.73 32.87 11.49
CA ILE A 107 -15.14 31.69 12.17
C ILE A 107 -15.67 31.51 13.61
N ASN A 108 -16.09 32.60 14.27
CA ASN A 108 -16.66 32.56 15.62
C ASN A 108 -18.16 32.29 15.60
N LYS A 109 -18.83 32.38 14.43
CA LYS A 109 -20.19 31.85 14.29
C LYS A 109 -20.16 30.36 14.62
N ARG A 110 -21.02 29.98 15.56
CA ARG A 110 -21.15 28.60 16.04
C ARG A 110 -21.40 27.58 14.92
N GLU A 111 -21.99 28.01 13.82
CA GLU A 111 -22.25 27.20 12.62
C GLU A 111 -21.00 26.92 11.77
N ASN A 112 -19.94 27.74 11.86
CA ASN A 112 -18.73 27.67 11.04
C ASN A 112 -17.48 27.20 11.82
N ALA A 113 -17.54 27.13 13.15
CA ALA A 113 -16.49 26.52 13.95
C ALA A 113 -16.16 25.13 13.36
N GLY A 114 -14.92 24.87 12.98
CA GLY A 114 -14.51 23.64 12.26
C GLY A 114 -14.96 22.38 12.99
N ARG A 115 -16.06 21.76 12.50
CA ARG A 115 -16.63 20.55 13.07
C ARG A 115 -16.10 19.32 12.34
N PHE A 116 -14.81 19.06 12.38
CA PHE A 116 -14.29 17.72 12.02
C PHE A 116 -14.59 16.74 13.16
N ASN A 117 -15.89 16.57 13.43
CA ASN A 117 -16.43 15.61 14.36
C ASN A 117 -17.58 14.94 13.63
N PHE A 118 -17.43 13.67 13.29
CA PHE A 118 -18.48 12.90 12.63
C PHE A 118 -19.81 12.94 13.41
N SER A 119 -19.75 13.09 14.74
CA SER A 119 -20.92 13.26 15.61
C SER A 119 -21.67 14.58 15.38
N MET A 120 -21.01 15.58 14.82
CA MET A 120 -21.60 16.87 14.44
C MET A 120 -22.08 16.89 12.99
N GLN A 121 -21.42 16.14 12.10
CA GLN A 121 -21.82 16.03 10.69
C GLN A 121 -22.98 15.04 10.50
N PHE A 122 -23.01 13.96 11.27
CA PHE A 122 -23.98 12.90 11.15
C PHE A 122 -24.71 12.69 12.49
N PRO A 123 -26.01 13.03 12.59
CA PRO A 123 -26.76 13.04 13.84
C PRO A 123 -26.79 11.70 14.60
N TYR A 124 -26.56 10.59 13.91
CA TYR A 124 -26.59 9.24 14.46
C TYR A 124 -25.23 8.51 14.35
N TYR A 125 -24.14 9.26 14.17
CA TYR A 125 -22.80 8.68 14.19
C TYR A 125 -22.54 7.93 15.51
N ARG A 126 -21.93 6.75 15.37
CA ARG A 126 -21.40 5.96 16.49
C ARG A 126 -20.10 5.29 16.08
N LYS A 127 -19.14 5.26 16.98
CA LYS A 127 -17.94 4.45 16.85
C LYS A 127 -18.33 2.98 17.09
N VAL A 128 -18.34 2.17 16.03
CA VAL A 128 -18.74 0.76 16.08
C VAL A 128 -17.56 -0.10 15.62
N HIS A 129 -17.28 -1.17 16.36
CA HIS A 129 -16.35 -2.21 15.95
C HIS A 129 -17.12 -3.46 15.58
N TYR A 130 -16.81 -4.04 14.44
CA TYR A 130 -17.45 -5.24 13.95
C TYR A 130 -16.53 -6.44 14.17
N LYS A 131 -16.81 -7.18 15.24
CA LYS A 131 -16.05 -8.38 15.63
C LYS A 131 -17.01 -9.56 15.64
N PRO A 132 -16.78 -10.59 14.82
CA PRO A 132 -17.61 -11.79 14.82
C PRO A 132 -17.36 -12.61 16.10
N ASP A 133 -18.39 -13.33 16.53
CA ASP A 133 -18.27 -14.31 17.61
C ASP A 133 -18.09 -15.71 17.03
N PHE A 134 -16.94 -16.32 17.31
CA PHE A 134 -16.60 -17.66 16.86
C PHE A 134 -16.73 -18.74 17.95
N ARG A 135 -17.35 -18.43 19.09
CA ARG A 135 -17.59 -19.42 20.15
C ARG A 135 -18.38 -20.61 19.60
N GLY A 136 -17.91 -21.82 19.91
CA GLY A 136 -18.52 -23.07 19.46
C GLY A 136 -18.19 -23.47 18.01
N LYS A 137 -17.45 -22.66 17.25
CA LYS A 137 -16.98 -23.04 15.92
C LYS A 137 -15.61 -23.71 15.98
N GLN A 138 -15.43 -24.73 15.15
CA GLN A 138 -14.11 -25.28 14.86
C GLN A 138 -13.44 -24.38 13.82
N LEU A 139 -12.31 -23.78 14.20
CA LEU A 139 -11.54 -22.90 13.31
C LEU A 139 -10.66 -23.77 12.39
N GLY A 140 -10.53 -23.34 11.15
CA GLY A 140 -9.69 -23.99 10.13
C GLY A 140 -8.20 -23.71 10.31
N LYS A 141 -7.44 -23.82 9.21
CA LYS A 141 -5.99 -23.61 9.21
C LYS A 141 -5.68 -22.16 9.61
N ASN A 142 -4.75 -21.96 10.55
CA ASN A 142 -4.36 -20.62 10.96
C ASN A 142 -3.43 -20.00 9.93
N ILE A 143 -3.82 -18.85 9.40
CA ILE A 143 -3.07 -18.12 8.38
C ILE A 143 -2.63 -16.77 8.95
N VAL A 144 -1.38 -16.39 8.67
CA VAL A 144 -0.92 -15.01 8.75
C VAL A 144 -0.63 -14.54 7.33
N PHE A 145 -1.17 -13.38 6.96
CA PHE A 145 -0.96 -12.78 5.65
C PHE A 145 0.05 -11.64 5.75
N ASP A 146 1.19 -11.79 5.08
CA ASP A 146 2.22 -10.76 4.91
C ASP A 146 2.05 -10.08 3.56
N MET A 147 1.81 -8.78 3.55
CA MET A 147 1.38 -8.04 2.36
C MET A 147 2.07 -6.69 2.26
N ASP A 148 2.41 -6.23 1.06
CA ASP A 148 3.02 -4.91 0.82
C ASP A 148 1.99 -3.83 0.47
N MET A 149 0.70 -4.17 0.62
CA MET A 149 -0.45 -3.27 0.45
C MET A 149 -0.64 -2.79 -1.00
N SER A 150 -0.17 -3.57 -1.98
CA SER A 150 -0.49 -3.39 -3.39
C SER A 150 -1.99 -3.57 -3.69
N ALA A 151 -2.43 -3.21 -4.90
CA ALA A 151 -3.80 -3.50 -5.32
C ALA A 151 -4.12 -5.01 -5.34
N GLY A 152 -3.16 -5.86 -5.64
CA GLY A 152 -3.32 -7.32 -5.66
C GLY A 152 -3.51 -7.90 -4.28
N ASP A 153 -2.82 -7.36 -3.28
CA ASP A 153 -2.96 -7.78 -1.88
C ASP A 153 -4.34 -7.49 -1.31
N PHE A 154 -4.93 -6.35 -1.64
CA PHE A 154 -6.29 -6.04 -1.23
C PHE A 154 -7.30 -7.03 -1.85
N LEU A 155 -7.06 -7.48 -3.09
CA LEU A 155 -7.89 -8.49 -3.75
C LEU A 155 -7.68 -9.88 -3.13
N ALA A 156 -6.43 -10.25 -2.80
CA ALA A 156 -6.10 -11.46 -2.07
C ALA A 156 -6.75 -11.47 -0.68
N LEU A 157 -6.70 -10.34 0.03
CA LEU A 157 -7.33 -10.17 1.34
C LEU A 157 -8.86 -10.31 1.25
N PHE A 158 -9.51 -9.72 0.25
CA PHE A 158 -10.93 -10.00 0.01
C PHE A 158 -11.16 -11.50 -0.15
N TYR A 159 -10.40 -12.18 -1.01
CA TYR A 159 -10.54 -13.62 -1.21
C TYR A 159 -10.41 -14.41 0.11
N LEU A 160 -9.37 -14.12 0.92
CA LEU A 160 -9.16 -14.79 2.22
C LEU A 160 -10.31 -14.55 3.20
N LEU A 161 -10.86 -13.34 3.26
CA LEU A 161 -11.97 -12.99 4.15
C LEU A 161 -13.32 -13.56 3.71
N LYS A 162 -13.42 -14.07 2.49
CA LYS A 162 -14.59 -14.74 1.93
C LYS A 162 -14.61 -16.25 2.20
N LEU A 163 -13.50 -16.80 2.69
CA LEU A 163 -13.38 -18.23 2.98
C LEU A 163 -14.05 -18.58 4.31
N PRO A 164 -14.77 -19.71 4.38
CA PRO A 164 -15.30 -20.25 5.63
C PRO A 164 -14.25 -20.23 6.75
N ILE A 165 -14.63 -19.75 7.93
CA ILE A 165 -13.70 -19.68 9.08
C ILE A 165 -13.28 -21.08 9.54
N GLU A 166 -14.11 -22.07 9.21
CA GLU A 166 -13.90 -23.50 9.41
C GLU A 166 -12.84 -24.07 8.46
N GLU A 167 -12.56 -23.42 7.33
CA GLU A 167 -11.50 -23.79 6.37
C GLU A 167 -10.22 -23.01 6.63
N ILE A 168 -10.32 -21.68 6.68
CA ILE A 168 -9.21 -20.75 6.86
C ILE A 168 -9.53 -19.76 7.97
N ASN A 169 -8.65 -19.71 8.96
CA ASN A 169 -8.68 -18.74 10.03
C ASN A 169 -7.55 -17.72 9.85
N LEU A 170 -7.86 -16.60 9.19
CA LEU A 170 -6.94 -15.47 9.09
C LEU A 170 -6.75 -14.85 10.48
N LYS A 171 -5.63 -15.18 11.12
CA LYS A 171 -5.28 -14.84 12.50
C LYS A 171 -4.74 -13.43 12.63
N ALA A 172 -3.94 -13.00 11.66
CA ALA A 172 -3.29 -11.70 11.67
C ALA A 172 -2.88 -11.29 10.26
N ILE A 173 -2.69 -9.99 10.09
CA ILE A 173 -2.03 -9.40 8.93
C ILE A 173 -0.76 -8.72 9.43
N ILE A 174 0.34 -8.91 8.73
CA ILE A 174 1.54 -8.11 8.90
C ILE A 174 1.80 -7.41 7.57
N VAL A 175 2.23 -6.15 7.60
CA VAL A 175 2.42 -5.37 6.37
C VAL A 175 3.87 -4.99 6.17
N SER A 176 4.34 -5.03 4.93
CA SER A 176 5.69 -4.67 4.52
C SER A 176 5.66 -3.34 3.76
N PRO A 177 5.89 -2.19 4.42
CA PRO A 177 5.91 -0.87 3.77
C PRO A 177 7.17 -0.64 2.90
N THR A 178 7.94 -1.69 2.64
CA THR A 178 9.11 -1.72 1.74
C THR A 178 8.75 -2.08 0.29
N GLY A 179 7.48 -2.40 0.00
CA GLY A 179 6.98 -2.68 -1.35
C GLY A 179 6.09 -1.58 -1.91
N TRP A 180 4.97 -1.94 -2.54
CA TRP A 180 4.17 -1.04 -3.39
C TRP A 180 3.48 0.14 -2.72
N ALA A 181 3.40 0.18 -1.38
CA ALA A 181 2.71 1.23 -0.66
C ALA A 181 3.42 1.62 0.64
N ASN A 182 3.19 2.86 1.07
CA ASN A 182 3.75 3.43 2.29
C ASN A 182 2.97 2.97 3.53
N ALA A 183 3.57 3.13 4.72
CA ALA A 183 2.98 2.74 6.00
C ALA A 183 1.58 3.35 6.26
N ALA A 184 1.33 4.56 5.78
CA ALA A 184 0.03 5.24 5.94
C ALA A 184 -1.13 4.48 5.28
N THR A 185 -0.85 3.61 4.30
CA THR A 185 -1.84 2.81 3.57
C THR A 185 -2.54 1.75 4.44
N ILE A 186 -2.01 1.49 5.65
CA ILE A 186 -2.68 0.66 6.68
C ILE A 186 -4.12 1.10 6.95
N ASP A 187 -4.45 2.40 6.84
CA ASP A 187 -5.82 2.87 7.00
C ASP A 187 -6.79 2.22 6.01
N SER A 188 -6.33 1.96 4.78
CA SER A 188 -7.13 1.24 3.78
C SER A 188 -7.34 -0.22 4.19
N VAL A 189 -6.33 -0.88 4.80
CA VAL A 189 -6.46 -2.24 5.34
C VAL A 189 -7.51 -2.28 6.44
N TYR A 190 -7.50 -1.30 7.36
CA TYR A 190 -8.53 -1.16 8.39
C TYR A 190 -9.91 -0.90 7.83
N ASP A 191 -10.04 -0.04 6.83
CA ASP A 191 -11.29 0.27 6.16
C ASP A 191 -11.86 -0.98 5.45
N LEU A 192 -11.01 -1.83 4.84
CA LEU A 192 -11.42 -3.13 4.26
C LEU A 192 -11.84 -4.14 5.32
N LEU A 193 -11.06 -4.32 6.39
CA LEU A 193 -11.44 -5.20 7.50
C LEU A 193 -12.78 -4.77 8.11
N HIS A 194 -12.99 -3.46 8.26
CA HIS A 194 -14.24 -2.91 8.75
C HIS A 194 -15.41 -3.17 7.79
N MET A 195 -15.19 -3.06 6.48
CA MET A 195 -16.16 -3.43 5.43
C MET A 195 -16.60 -4.89 5.57
N MET A 196 -15.63 -5.79 5.78
CA MET A 196 -15.85 -7.23 5.89
C MET A 196 -16.29 -7.68 7.29
N GLY A 197 -16.36 -6.76 8.25
CA GLY A 197 -16.77 -7.07 9.63
C GLY A 197 -15.75 -7.88 10.40
N ARG A 198 -14.46 -7.63 10.16
CA ARG A 198 -13.32 -8.34 10.72
C ARG A 198 -12.37 -7.41 11.47
N ASP A 199 -12.93 -6.49 12.25
CA ASP A 199 -12.16 -5.61 13.15
C ASP A 199 -11.46 -6.38 14.29
N ASP A 200 -11.68 -7.70 14.39
CA ASP A 200 -10.97 -8.62 15.29
C ASP A 200 -9.55 -8.93 14.84
N ILE A 201 -9.24 -8.79 13.54
CA ILE A 201 -7.93 -9.16 13.00
C ILE A 201 -6.87 -8.09 13.35
N PRO A 202 -5.82 -8.43 14.09
CA PRO A 202 -4.70 -7.53 14.35
C PRO A 202 -3.89 -7.30 13.07
N VAL A 203 -3.41 -6.06 12.89
CA VAL A 203 -2.55 -5.67 11.77
C VAL A 203 -1.27 -5.10 12.34
N GLY A 204 -0.12 -5.65 11.95
CA GLY A 204 1.20 -5.24 12.42
C GLY A 204 1.98 -4.53 11.32
N LEU A 205 2.59 -3.39 11.63
CA LEU A 205 3.45 -2.65 10.72
C LEU A 205 4.88 -3.19 10.77
N GLY A 206 5.40 -3.60 9.62
CA GLY A 206 6.78 -3.99 9.42
C GLY A 206 7.74 -2.81 9.36
N ASP A 207 9.02 -3.10 9.13
CA ASP A 207 10.02 -2.05 8.93
C ASP A 207 9.80 -1.32 7.62
N VAL A 208 10.11 -0.02 7.63
CA VAL A 208 10.06 0.86 6.44
C VAL A 208 11.31 0.75 5.55
N PHE A 209 12.30 -0.05 5.98
CA PHE A 209 13.55 -0.29 5.27
C PHE A 209 13.77 -1.78 5.05
N ALA A 210 14.41 -2.11 3.92
CA ALA A 210 14.96 -3.44 3.70
C ALA A 210 16.05 -3.77 4.73
N MET A 211 16.35 -5.05 4.94
CA MET A 211 17.35 -5.46 5.93
C MET A 211 18.70 -4.79 5.70
N ASN A 212 19.36 -4.41 6.80
CA ASN A 212 20.61 -3.67 6.82
C ASN A 212 20.59 -2.32 6.10
N GLN A 213 19.41 -1.78 5.78
CA GLN A 213 19.25 -0.40 5.34
C GLN A 213 18.66 0.44 6.47
N SER A 214 19.15 1.65 6.60
CA SER A 214 18.61 2.65 7.52
C SER A 214 18.95 4.04 7.01
N ASP A 215 18.13 5.01 7.38
CA ASP A 215 18.46 6.40 7.17
C ASP A 215 19.23 6.93 8.39
N PRO A 216 20.44 7.51 8.22
CA PRO A 216 21.27 7.92 9.34
C PRO A 216 20.76 9.16 10.11
N ILE A 217 19.69 9.82 9.65
CA ILE A 217 19.16 11.06 10.25
C ILE A 217 17.69 10.92 10.65
N PHE A 218 16.89 10.18 9.89
CA PHE A 218 15.45 10.02 10.10
C PHE A 218 15.00 8.57 9.83
N TYR A 219 14.93 7.76 10.90
CA TYR A 219 14.60 6.33 10.86
C TYR A 219 13.21 5.98 10.31
N ALA A 220 12.38 6.94 9.91
CA ALA A 220 11.06 6.72 9.35
C ALA A 220 10.96 7.01 7.84
N VAL A 221 11.92 7.74 7.24
CA VAL A 221 11.90 8.11 5.81
C VAL A 221 13.34 8.28 5.31
N GLY A 222 13.76 7.52 4.29
CA GLY A 222 15.12 7.55 3.76
C GLY A 222 15.26 7.05 2.31
N ASP A 223 16.45 7.24 1.74
CA ASP A 223 16.80 6.79 0.38
C ASP A 223 17.05 5.27 0.39
N CYS A 224 15.99 4.49 0.13
CA CYS A 224 16.03 3.03 0.09
C CYS A 224 16.60 2.57 -1.26
N LYS A 225 17.75 1.89 -1.23
CA LYS A 225 18.50 1.48 -2.42
C LYS A 225 17.63 0.73 -3.44
N TYR A 226 16.82 -0.22 -2.97
CA TYR A 226 15.97 -1.04 -3.83
C TYR A 226 14.59 -0.44 -4.03
N ASN A 227 14.01 0.23 -3.03
CA ASN A 227 12.64 0.74 -3.12
C ASN A 227 12.46 1.88 -4.15
N LYS A 228 13.55 2.56 -4.54
CA LYS A 228 13.56 3.54 -5.65
C LYS A 228 13.08 2.98 -7.00
N VAL A 229 13.04 1.65 -7.12
CA VAL A 229 12.47 0.91 -8.25
C VAL A 229 11.00 1.29 -8.47
N ILE A 230 10.26 1.57 -7.39
CA ILE A 230 8.86 1.95 -7.43
C ILE A 230 8.76 3.47 -7.64
N PRO A 231 8.09 3.94 -8.70
CA PRO A 231 7.97 5.37 -8.94
C PRO A 231 7.09 6.02 -7.86
N GLN A 232 7.38 7.27 -7.50
CA GLN A 232 6.54 7.99 -6.53
C GLN A 232 5.13 8.31 -7.09
N GLY A 233 5.06 8.71 -8.36
CA GLY A 233 3.80 9.00 -9.06
C GLY A 233 3.40 7.91 -10.05
N CYS A 234 2.58 8.29 -11.04
CA CYS A 234 2.01 7.47 -12.13
C CYS A 234 2.39 5.97 -12.08
N GLY A 235 1.59 5.18 -11.38
CA GLY A 235 1.70 3.73 -11.30
C GLY A 235 2.43 3.19 -10.07
N GLY A 236 3.01 4.03 -9.20
CA GLY A 236 3.63 3.60 -7.94
C GLY A 236 3.00 4.25 -6.71
N PHE A 237 3.79 4.71 -5.74
CA PHE A 237 3.34 4.98 -4.37
C PHE A 237 2.05 5.80 -4.25
N LEU A 238 1.97 6.98 -4.87
CA LEU A 238 0.78 7.85 -4.75
C LEU A 238 -0.51 7.18 -5.25
N ASP A 239 -0.39 6.36 -6.30
CA ASP A 239 -1.53 5.63 -6.83
C ASP A 239 -1.85 4.41 -5.97
N SER A 240 -0.85 3.61 -5.60
CA SER A 240 -1.02 2.43 -4.74
C SER A 240 -1.60 2.79 -3.36
N ASP A 241 -1.10 3.85 -2.72
CA ASP A 241 -1.54 4.31 -1.39
C ASP A 241 -3.04 4.64 -1.33
N THR A 242 -3.62 4.98 -2.48
CA THR A 242 -5.04 5.33 -2.61
C THR A 242 -5.88 4.25 -3.28
N LEU A 243 -5.29 3.07 -3.55
CA LEU A 243 -5.89 2.03 -4.42
C LEU A 243 -6.36 2.63 -5.74
N TYR A 244 -5.51 3.44 -6.36
CA TYR A 244 -5.77 4.18 -7.58
C TYR A 244 -7.02 5.09 -7.45
N GLY A 245 -7.19 5.69 -6.27
CA GLY A 245 -8.33 6.54 -5.90
C GLY A 245 -9.61 5.80 -5.50
N LEU A 246 -9.58 4.47 -5.31
CA LEU A 246 -10.74 3.69 -4.85
C LEU A 246 -10.81 3.52 -3.33
N SER A 247 -9.75 3.79 -2.57
CA SER A 247 -9.76 3.67 -1.10
C SER A 247 -10.89 4.49 -0.47
N ARG A 248 -11.21 5.67 -1.03
CA ARG A 248 -12.33 6.53 -0.61
C ARG A 248 -13.72 5.87 -0.66
N SER A 249 -13.86 4.76 -1.38
CA SER A 249 -15.13 4.03 -1.48
C SER A 249 -15.32 3.00 -0.36
N LEU A 250 -14.24 2.63 0.34
CA LEU A 250 -14.28 1.79 1.52
C LEU A 250 -14.93 2.55 2.69
N PRO A 251 -15.69 1.87 3.56
CA PRO A 251 -16.21 2.47 4.78
C PRO A 251 -15.05 2.85 5.72
N ARG A 252 -15.27 3.86 6.55
CA ARG A 252 -14.28 4.38 7.48
C ARG A 252 -14.29 3.58 8.77
N SER A 253 -13.19 2.86 9.00
CA SER A 253 -12.92 2.16 10.25
C SER A 253 -12.75 3.14 11.40
N PRO A 254 -13.15 2.77 12.63
CA PRO A 254 -12.73 3.48 13.84
C PRO A 254 -11.24 3.30 14.17
N ARG A 255 -10.54 2.34 13.54
CA ARG A 255 -9.09 2.13 13.66
C ARG A 255 -8.37 3.09 12.73
N ARG A 256 -7.26 3.65 13.19
CA ARG A 256 -6.42 4.54 12.39
C ARG A 256 -4.96 4.25 12.59
N TYR A 257 -4.19 4.44 11.53
CA TYR A 257 -2.76 4.54 11.59
C TYR A 257 -2.40 5.73 12.47
N THR A 258 -1.60 5.45 13.49
CA THR A 258 -0.95 6.46 14.31
C THR A 258 0.53 6.17 14.21
N ALA A 259 1.28 7.11 13.66
CA ALA A 259 2.74 7.02 13.70
C ALA A 259 3.16 7.07 15.17
N GLU A 260 3.75 5.99 15.70
CA GLU A 260 4.72 6.02 16.80
C GLU A 260 5.16 4.67 17.41
N ASN A 261 6.27 4.78 18.14
CA ASN A 261 7.30 3.79 18.45
C ASN A 261 7.00 2.82 19.60
N SER A 262 7.39 1.54 19.44
CA SER A 262 7.40 0.56 20.53
C SER A 262 8.63 0.73 21.41
N VAL A 263 8.42 0.96 22.72
CA VAL A 263 9.48 0.99 23.74
C VAL A 263 10.22 -0.36 23.83
N LYS A 264 9.55 -1.48 23.49
CA LYS A 264 10.11 -2.84 23.59
C LYS A 264 11.20 -3.11 22.54
N TYR A 265 11.22 -2.38 21.42
CA TYR A 265 12.16 -2.58 20.30
C TYR A 265 13.01 -1.33 19.98
N GLY A 266 13.14 -0.38 20.92
CA GLY A 266 14.25 0.58 20.93
C GLY A 266 14.07 1.94 20.24
N VAL A 267 12.87 2.54 20.21
CA VAL A 267 12.70 3.93 19.70
C VAL A 267 11.81 4.78 20.64
N LEU A 268 12.17 6.06 20.83
CA LEU A 268 11.59 7.04 21.78
C LEU A 268 10.15 7.49 21.45
N ARG A 269 9.34 7.77 22.50
CA ARG A 269 7.89 8.11 22.49
C ARG A 269 7.59 9.58 22.13
N ASP A 270 6.43 9.85 21.53
CA ASP A 270 5.75 11.18 21.50
C ASP A 270 4.18 11.09 21.58
N THR A 271 3.61 10.04 22.18
CA THR A 271 2.15 9.92 22.36
C THR A 271 1.79 9.70 23.82
N ASP A 272 0.94 10.57 24.34
CA ASP A 272 0.29 10.47 25.66
C ASP A 272 -0.61 9.22 25.79
N HIS A 273 -0.85 8.50 24.68
CA HIS A 273 -1.71 7.31 24.55
C HIS A 273 -1.00 6.13 23.86
N PRO A 274 -0.03 5.47 24.52
CA PRO A 274 0.74 4.37 23.92
C PRO A 274 -0.10 3.15 23.50
N GLU A 275 -1.32 3.02 24.02
CA GLU A 275 -2.31 2.02 23.61
C GLU A 275 -2.91 2.26 22.21
N LEU A 276 -2.82 3.50 21.71
CA LEU A 276 -3.35 3.87 20.40
C LEU A 276 -2.33 3.69 19.28
N ARG A 277 -1.06 3.41 19.60
CA ARG A 277 0.02 3.26 18.61
C ARG A 277 -0.27 2.14 17.61
N GLN A 278 0.32 2.24 16.42
CA GLN A 278 0.30 1.16 15.46
C GLN A 278 1.11 -0.05 16.00
N PRO A 279 0.51 -1.25 16.15
CA PRO A 279 1.25 -2.45 16.53
C PRO A 279 2.32 -2.80 15.50
N LEU A 280 3.46 -3.33 15.94
CA LEU A 280 4.53 -3.78 15.05
C LEU A 280 4.26 -5.21 14.55
N ALA A 281 4.80 -5.55 13.37
CA ALA A 281 4.67 -6.88 12.77
C ALA A 281 5.10 -8.00 13.72
N LEU A 282 6.25 -7.85 14.39
CA LEU A 282 6.74 -8.84 15.36
C LEU A 282 5.85 -8.96 16.61
N GLU A 283 5.23 -7.88 17.05
CA GLU A 283 4.32 -7.91 18.21
C GLU A 283 3.02 -8.64 17.88
N VAL A 284 2.50 -8.37 16.68
CA VAL A 284 1.31 -9.06 16.15
C VAL A 284 1.61 -10.53 15.90
N TRP A 285 2.79 -10.87 15.36
CA TRP A 285 3.26 -12.25 15.24
C TRP A 285 3.32 -12.95 16.59
N GLU A 286 3.99 -12.36 17.59
CA GLU A 286 4.07 -12.90 18.95
C GLU A 286 2.68 -13.13 19.55
N SER A 287 1.77 -12.17 19.38
CA SER A 287 0.38 -12.29 19.86
C SER A 287 -0.37 -13.41 19.15
N ALA A 288 -0.19 -13.55 17.83
CA ALA A 288 -0.81 -14.62 17.06
C ALA A 288 -0.34 -16.00 17.54
N VAL A 289 0.98 -16.18 17.73
CA VAL A 289 1.60 -17.41 18.26
C VAL A 289 1.10 -17.72 19.67
N LYS A 290 1.06 -16.74 20.58
CA LYS A 290 0.54 -16.92 21.95
C LYS A 290 -0.94 -17.31 21.99
N SER A 291 -1.72 -16.92 20.97
CA SER A 291 -3.15 -17.24 20.87
C SER A 291 -3.45 -18.65 20.32
N LEU A 292 -2.42 -19.42 19.96
CA LEU A 292 -2.58 -20.77 19.41
C LEU A 292 -2.98 -21.76 20.50
N LYS A 293 -3.83 -22.72 20.12
CA LYS A 293 -4.05 -23.91 20.94
C LYS A 293 -2.78 -24.78 20.91
N PRO A 294 -2.49 -25.57 21.97
CA PRO A 294 -1.37 -26.50 21.96
C PRO A 294 -1.36 -27.39 20.71
N GLY A 295 -0.20 -27.54 20.07
CA GLY A 295 -0.03 -28.32 18.83
C GLY A 295 -0.51 -27.64 17.54
N SER A 296 -1.19 -26.49 17.61
CA SER A 296 -1.56 -25.71 16.42
C SER A 296 -0.34 -25.03 15.81
N LYS A 297 -0.34 -24.89 14.50
CA LYS A 297 0.68 -24.19 13.73
C LYS A 297 0.06 -23.11 12.84
N ILE A 298 0.91 -22.26 12.27
CA ILE A 298 0.55 -21.15 11.40
C ILE A 298 1.21 -21.35 10.03
N THR A 299 0.43 -21.22 8.96
CA THR A 299 0.97 -21.04 7.61
C THR A 299 1.04 -19.55 7.31
N ILE A 300 2.16 -19.10 6.78
CA ILE A 300 2.33 -17.70 6.35
C ILE A 300 2.14 -17.66 4.84
N LEU A 301 1.25 -16.79 4.36
CA LEU A 301 1.19 -16.39 2.96
C LEU A 301 1.87 -15.03 2.84
N THR A 302 2.86 -14.88 1.97
CA THR A 302 3.54 -13.61 1.74
C THR A 302 3.48 -13.20 0.27
N ASN A 303 2.96 -12.00 0.05
CA ASN A 303 2.85 -11.36 -1.26
C ASN A 303 3.78 -10.15 -1.43
N GLY A 304 4.48 -9.75 -0.37
CA GLY A 304 5.42 -8.64 -0.38
C GLY A 304 6.88 -9.06 -0.25
N PRO A 305 7.80 -8.09 -0.12
CA PRO A 305 9.18 -8.34 0.24
C PRO A 305 9.29 -9.10 1.55
N LEU A 306 10.28 -10.00 1.64
CA LEU A 306 10.40 -10.96 2.74
C LEU A 306 10.95 -10.37 4.04
N THR A 307 11.01 -9.04 4.17
CA THR A 307 11.61 -8.32 5.30
C THR A 307 11.01 -8.74 6.65
N ASN A 308 9.68 -8.79 6.73
CA ASN A 308 8.98 -9.22 7.95
C ASN A 308 9.29 -10.67 8.31
N ILE A 309 9.31 -11.55 7.30
CA ILE A 309 9.57 -12.98 7.49
C ILE A 309 11.02 -13.21 7.92
N ALA A 310 11.98 -12.52 7.31
CA ALA A 310 13.38 -12.59 7.69
C ALA A 310 13.58 -12.14 9.15
N LYS A 311 12.87 -11.09 9.59
CA LYS A 311 12.88 -10.68 11.00
C LYS A 311 12.33 -11.74 11.95
N ILE A 312 11.25 -12.43 11.57
CA ILE A 312 10.71 -13.56 12.35
C ILE A 312 11.74 -14.69 12.43
N VAL A 313 12.43 -15.01 11.32
CA VAL A 313 13.49 -16.02 11.26
C VAL A 313 14.67 -15.65 12.17
N LEU A 314 15.15 -14.40 12.07
CA LEU A 314 16.29 -13.90 12.85
C LEU A 314 15.99 -13.74 14.34
N ALA A 315 14.71 -13.60 14.73
CA ALA A 315 14.29 -13.59 16.13
C ALA A 315 14.43 -14.96 16.82
N GLY A 316 14.75 -16.02 16.07
CA GLY A 316 15.18 -17.32 16.58
C GLY A 316 14.07 -18.35 16.71
N GLU A 317 14.44 -19.56 17.15
CA GLU A 317 13.57 -20.75 17.15
C GLU A 317 12.23 -20.57 17.86
N ASN A 318 12.18 -19.76 18.92
CA ASN A 318 10.93 -19.53 19.65
C ASN A 318 9.86 -18.86 18.78
N MET A 319 10.28 -18.05 17.80
CA MET A 319 9.38 -17.38 16.86
C MET A 319 9.05 -18.26 15.65
N THR A 320 9.98 -19.12 15.21
CA THR A 320 9.81 -19.94 14.01
C THR A 320 9.15 -21.29 14.27
N LYS A 321 9.20 -21.83 15.50
CA LYS A 321 8.58 -23.12 15.88
C LYS A 321 7.08 -23.19 15.59
N ALA A 322 6.38 -22.05 15.60
CA ALA A 322 4.95 -22.00 15.30
C ALA A 322 4.63 -22.08 13.80
N ILE A 323 5.61 -21.88 12.92
CA ILE A 323 5.46 -21.88 11.47
C ILE A 323 5.34 -23.33 10.98
N GLN A 324 4.29 -23.60 10.20
CA GLN A 324 4.09 -24.86 9.50
C GLN A 324 4.72 -24.80 8.10
N ASP A 325 4.34 -23.77 7.34
CA ASP A 325 4.73 -23.55 5.95
C ASP A 325 4.78 -22.04 5.69
N ILE A 326 5.64 -21.63 4.75
CA ILE A 326 5.64 -20.29 4.16
C ILE A 326 5.32 -20.45 2.67
N ILE A 327 4.24 -19.84 2.22
CA ILE A 327 3.86 -19.73 0.80
C ILE A 327 4.28 -18.34 0.32
N ILE A 328 5.25 -18.30 -0.59
CA ILE A 328 5.84 -17.08 -1.12
C ILE A 328 5.33 -16.84 -2.54
N VAL A 329 4.60 -15.76 -2.75
CA VAL A 329 4.26 -15.26 -4.09
C VAL A 329 5.37 -14.31 -4.52
N GLY A 330 6.30 -14.84 -5.29
CA GLY A 330 7.49 -14.11 -5.71
C GLY A 330 8.57 -15.03 -6.24
N GLY A 331 9.67 -14.41 -6.67
CA GLY A 331 10.78 -15.13 -7.28
C GLY A 331 10.58 -15.42 -8.77
N HIS A 332 11.68 -15.45 -9.51
CA HIS A 332 11.70 -15.79 -10.93
C HIS A 332 12.75 -16.88 -11.14
N MET A 333 12.33 -18.04 -11.64
CA MET A 333 13.26 -19.12 -12.00
C MET A 333 13.47 -19.10 -13.50
N ASN A 334 14.64 -18.65 -13.90
CA ASN A 334 15.00 -18.58 -15.30
C ASN A 334 15.83 -19.82 -15.67
N HIS A 335 15.23 -20.78 -16.38
CA HIS A 335 15.92 -21.99 -16.79
C HIS A 335 16.93 -21.74 -17.93
N ASP A 336 16.57 -20.89 -18.90
CA ASP A 336 17.32 -20.75 -20.17
C ASP A 336 17.80 -19.31 -20.47
N ASN A 337 17.72 -18.41 -19.49
CA ASN A 337 18.03 -16.97 -19.64
C ASN A 337 17.18 -16.22 -20.68
N THR A 338 16.05 -16.80 -21.10
CA THR A 338 15.17 -16.25 -22.14
C THR A 338 14.05 -15.40 -21.54
N GLU A 339 13.53 -15.77 -20.37
CA GLU A 339 12.42 -15.09 -19.71
C GLU A 339 12.92 -13.99 -18.79
N LYS A 340 12.31 -12.81 -18.87
CA LYS A 340 12.68 -11.65 -18.06
C LYS A 340 11.89 -11.64 -16.74
N GLY A 341 12.56 -11.16 -15.70
CA GLY A 341 11.92 -10.78 -14.45
C GLY A 341 11.02 -9.54 -14.59
N ASN A 342 10.43 -9.10 -13.49
CA ASN A 342 9.48 -7.97 -13.44
C ASN A 342 10.02 -6.74 -12.67
N VAL A 343 11.32 -6.68 -12.37
CA VAL A 343 11.94 -5.46 -11.82
C VAL A 343 11.77 -4.31 -12.82
N ILE A 344 11.15 -3.22 -12.37
CA ILE A 344 10.89 -2.02 -13.18
C ILE A 344 11.98 -0.97 -12.94
N ASN A 345 12.15 0.01 -13.84
CA ASN A 345 13.06 1.16 -13.64
C ASN A 345 14.55 0.85 -13.31
N VAL A 346 14.97 -0.42 -13.33
CA VAL A 346 16.36 -0.87 -13.13
C VAL A 346 16.70 -1.85 -14.27
N PRO A 347 16.91 -1.35 -15.50
CA PRO A 347 17.04 -2.19 -16.70
C PRO A 347 18.26 -3.12 -16.70
N SER A 348 19.25 -2.85 -15.83
CA SER A 348 20.40 -3.73 -15.61
C SER A 348 20.02 -5.06 -14.96
N ASN A 349 18.95 -5.10 -14.16
CA ASN A 349 18.46 -6.32 -13.52
C ASN A 349 17.35 -6.94 -14.35
N ARG A 350 17.72 -7.89 -15.19
CA ARG A 350 16.81 -8.48 -16.18
C ARG A 350 16.03 -9.69 -15.67
N PHE A 351 16.43 -10.28 -14.55
CA PHE A 351 16.00 -11.62 -14.16
C PHE A 351 15.47 -11.72 -12.73
N ALA A 352 15.60 -10.68 -11.91
CA ALA A 352 14.99 -10.70 -10.58
C ALA A 352 13.49 -10.50 -10.65
N GLU A 353 12.79 -11.10 -9.69
CA GLU A 353 11.41 -10.75 -9.39
C GLU A 353 11.40 -9.62 -8.34
N LEU A 354 10.42 -8.72 -8.44
CA LEU A 354 10.35 -7.46 -7.71
C LEU A 354 10.38 -7.66 -6.19
N ASN A 355 9.59 -8.58 -5.62
CA ASN A 355 9.60 -8.81 -4.17
C ASN A 355 10.96 -9.30 -3.66
N MET A 356 11.64 -10.13 -4.45
CA MET A 356 13.01 -10.57 -4.13
C MET A 356 14.02 -9.43 -4.27
N PHE A 357 13.85 -8.55 -5.25
CA PHE A 357 14.71 -7.39 -5.48
C PHE A 357 14.56 -6.31 -4.41
N LEU A 358 13.35 -6.11 -3.88
CA LEU A 358 13.05 -5.07 -2.90
C LEU A 358 13.77 -5.29 -1.56
N ASP A 359 13.97 -6.55 -1.16
CA ASP A 359 14.84 -6.92 -0.03
C ASP A 359 15.60 -8.25 -0.30
N PRO A 360 16.70 -8.19 -1.06
CA PRO A 360 17.46 -9.37 -1.47
C PRO A 360 18.06 -10.13 -0.30
N LEU A 361 18.47 -9.40 0.74
CA LEU A 361 19.05 -10.00 1.93
C LEU A 361 17.99 -10.73 2.76
N ALA A 362 16.78 -10.16 2.88
CA ALA A 362 15.67 -10.87 3.50
C ALA A 362 15.29 -12.11 2.70
N ALA A 363 15.22 -12.00 1.37
CA ALA A 363 14.94 -13.12 0.49
C ALA A 363 15.97 -14.25 0.65
N GLN A 364 17.26 -13.92 0.65
CA GLN A 364 18.33 -14.88 0.93
C GLN A 364 18.18 -15.51 2.32
N THR A 365 17.92 -14.70 3.35
CA THR A 365 17.77 -15.18 4.74
C THR A 365 16.63 -16.20 4.87
N VAL A 366 15.46 -15.90 4.28
CA VAL A 366 14.28 -16.76 4.35
C VAL A 366 14.48 -18.02 3.49
N LEU A 367 14.95 -17.85 2.25
CA LEU A 367 15.17 -18.96 1.31
C LEU A 367 16.40 -19.82 1.65
N SER A 368 17.20 -19.45 2.65
CA SER A 368 18.26 -20.30 3.23
C SER A 368 17.91 -20.85 4.63
N SER A 369 16.73 -20.55 5.18
CA SER A 369 16.28 -21.08 6.49
C SER A 369 15.92 -22.56 6.43
N ASP A 370 15.69 -23.21 7.58
CA ASP A 370 15.21 -24.60 7.65
C ASP A 370 13.67 -24.74 7.54
N LEU A 371 12.95 -23.66 7.24
CA LEU A 371 11.49 -23.66 7.16
C LEU A 371 10.97 -24.34 5.89
N ASN A 372 9.78 -24.94 5.96
CA ASN A 372 9.08 -25.45 4.79
C ASN A 372 8.60 -24.29 3.91
N ILE A 373 9.07 -24.24 2.67
CA ILE A 373 8.77 -23.14 1.75
C ILE A 373 8.12 -23.69 0.48
N THR A 374 7.00 -23.08 0.10
CA THR A 374 6.39 -23.21 -1.22
C THR A 374 6.53 -21.89 -1.97
N LEU A 375 7.17 -21.91 -3.13
CA LEU A 375 7.34 -20.77 -4.02
C LEU A 375 6.28 -20.80 -5.13
N ILE A 376 5.61 -19.67 -5.35
CA ILE A 376 4.75 -19.42 -6.50
C ILE A 376 5.48 -18.43 -7.41
N PRO A 377 6.23 -18.93 -8.40
CA PRO A 377 7.15 -18.10 -9.18
C PRO A 377 6.42 -17.23 -10.20
N LEU A 378 7.10 -16.18 -10.68
CA LEU A 378 6.61 -15.20 -11.63
C LEU A 378 6.01 -15.82 -12.90
N GLY A 379 6.62 -16.88 -13.44
CA GLY A 379 6.08 -17.56 -14.63
C GLY A 379 4.66 -18.11 -14.43
N ILE A 380 4.31 -18.56 -13.22
CA ILE A 380 2.93 -19.00 -12.91
C ILE A 380 2.01 -17.82 -12.63
N GLN A 381 2.52 -16.79 -11.94
CA GLN A 381 1.77 -15.55 -11.73
C GLN A 381 1.32 -14.94 -13.07
N GLN A 382 2.22 -14.90 -14.06
CA GLN A 382 1.94 -14.37 -15.39
C GLN A 382 0.86 -15.17 -16.15
N LYS A 383 0.73 -16.48 -15.93
CA LYS A 383 -0.35 -17.30 -16.54
C LYS A 383 -1.75 -16.85 -16.12
N VAL A 384 -1.88 -16.17 -14.97
CA VAL A 384 -3.16 -15.74 -14.39
C VAL A 384 -3.31 -14.21 -14.31
N SER A 385 -2.48 -13.48 -15.06
CA SER A 385 -2.43 -12.00 -15.07
C SER A 385 -3.32 -11.37 -16.16
N ALA A 386 -4.37 -12.06 -16.60
CA ALA A 386 -5.18 -11.63 -17.74
C ALA A 386 -6.45 -10.87 -17.30
N PHE A 387 -6.43 -9.55 -17.53
CA PHE A 387 -7.51 -8.64 -17.13
C PHE A 387 -8.87 -8.96 -17.78
N PRO A 388 -8.98 -9.20 -19.10
CA PRO A 388 -10.27 -9.51 -19.72
C PRO A 388 -10.97 -10.71 -19.06
N GLU A 389 -10.24 -11.77 -18.78
CA GLU A 389 -10.70 -13.06 -18.30
C GLU A 389 -11.22 -12.95 -16.86
N ILE A 390 -10.45 -12.33 -15.95
CA ILE A 390 -10.90 -12.12 -14.57
C ILE A 390 -12.10 -11.17 -14.51
N LEU A 391 -12.14 -10.14 -15.36
CA LEU A 391 -13.25 -9.19 -15.42
C LEU A 391 -14.53 -9.81 -15.99
N GLU A 392 -14.39 -10.70 -16.99
CA GLU A 392 -15.50 -11.49 -17.52
C GLU A 392 -16.10 -12.37 -16.42
N MET A 393 -15.26 -13.13 -15.71
CA MET A 393 -15.74 -13.99 -14.62
C MET A 393 -16.41 -13.19 -13.49
N LEU A 394 -15.86 -12.03 -13.11
CA LEU A 394 -16.48 -11.13 -12.12
C LEU A 394 -17.78 -10.49 -12.62
N ASN A 395 -18.03 -10.39 -13.93
CA ASN A 395 -19.31 -9.91 -14.45
C ASN A 395 -20.39 -11.00 -14.38
N LEU A 396 -20.01 -12.27 -14.46
CA LEU A 396 -20.92 -13.42 -14.40
C LEU A 396 -21.31 -13.79 -12.96
N THR A 397 -20.47 -13.46 -11.98
CA THR A 397 -20.73 -13.77 -10.57
C THR A 397 -21.77 -12.83 -9.93
N LYS A 398 -22.31 -13.24 -8.77
CA LYS A 398 -23.25 -12.43 -8.00
C LYS A 398 -22.58 -11.13 -7.52
N ARG A 399 -23.38 -10.06 -7.48
CA ARG A 399 -22.90 -8.72 -7.11
C ARG A 399 -22.88 -8.49 -5.60
N THR A 400 -21.86 -8.99 -4.94
CA THR A 400 -21.52 -8.60 -3.57
C THR A 400 -20.77 -7.25 -3.56
N PRO A 401 -20.76 -6.49 -2.45
CA PRO A 401 -20.01 -5.24 -2.37
C PRO A 401 -18.51 -5.37 -2.69
N GLU A 402 -17.87 -6.42 -2.17
CA GLU A 402 -16.47 -6.76 -2.43
C GLU A 402 -16.22 -7.19 -3.90
N ALA A 403 -17.13 -7.94 -4.53
CA ALA A 403 -17.03 -8.25 -5.96
C ALA A 403 -17.15 -6.97 -6.82
N ILE A 404 -18.03 -6.05 -6.44
CA ILE A 404 -18.17 -4.75 -7.10
C ILE A 404 -16.89 -3.92 -6.94
N PHE A 405 -16.31 -3.88 -5.73
CA PHE A 405 -15.06 -3.19 -5.46
C PHE A 405 -13.92 -3.77 -6.30
N ALA A 406 -13.73 -5.09 -6.25
CA ALA A 406 -12.71 -5.81 -7.02
C ALA A 406 -12.82 -5.52 -8.52
N ARG A 407 -14.03 -5.63 -9.08
CA ARG A 407 -14.29 -5.32 -10.49
C ARG A 407 -13.96 -3.88 -10.85
N ARG A 408 -14.30 -2.90 -9.99
CA ARG A 408 -13.99 -1.47 -10.20
C ARG A 408 -12.49 -1.22 -10.17
N LEU A 409 -11.77 -1.85 -9.24
CA LEU A 409 -10.31 -1.76 -9.14
C LEU A 409 -9.64 -2.36 -10.38
N LEU A 410 -9.96 -3.60 -10.72
CA LEU A 410 -9.39 -4.28 -11.89
C LEU A 410 -9.72 -3.55 -13.20
N SER A 411 -10.95 -3.04 -13.36
CA SER A 411 -11.32 -2.25 -14.55
C SER A 411 -10.48 -0.97 -14.67
N ARG A 412 -10.21 -0.31 -13.54
CA ARG A 412 -9.39 0.90 -13.50
C ARG A 412 -7.94 0.60 -13.86
N LEU A 413 -7.34 -0.42 -13.25
CA LEU A 413 -5.98 -0.85 -13.55
C LEU A 413 -5.83 -1.23 -15.03
N HIS A 414 -6.79 -2.00 -15.57
CA HIS A 414 -6.82 -2.37 -16.98
C HIS A 414 -6.88 -1.15 -17.91
N HIS A 415 -7.73 -0.18 -17.57
CA HIS A 415 -7.88 1.05 -18.33
C HIS A 415 -6.62 1.92 -18.31
N LEU A 416 -5.97 2.04 -17.15
CA LEU A 416 -4.70 2.75 -17.01
C LEU A 416 -3.60 2.09 -17.85
N LYS A 417 -3.46 0.76 -17.77
CA LYS A 417 -2.52 -0.01 -18.60
C LYS A 417 -2.72 0.22 -20.09
N LYS A 418 -3.99 0.22 -20.55
CA LYS A 418 -4.32 0.45 -21.97
C LYS A 418 -4.04 1.88 -22.44
N ARG A 419 -4.15 2.88 -21.58
CA ARG A 419 -4.07 4.30 -21.98
C ARG A 419 -2.71 4.94 -21.79
N HIS A 420 -1.88 4.40 -20.90
CA HIS A 420 -0.67 5.08 -20.48
C HIS A 420 0.55 4.14 -20.39
N PRO A 421 1.67 4.45 -21.07
CA PRO A 421 2.92 3.67 -21.00
C PRO A 421 3.53 3.56 -19.59
N LYS A 422 3.18 4.44 -18.66
CA LYS A 422 3.68 4.38 -17.27
C LYS A 422 3.00 3.32 -16.39
N TYR A 423 1.95 2.68 -16.89
CA TYR A 423 1.14 1.70 -16.16
C TYR A 423 1.23 0.32 -16.81
N GLN A 424 2.34 -0.03 -17.44
CA GLN A 424 2.45 -1.33 -18.12
C GLN A 424 2.53 -2.51 -17.16
N HIS A 425 2.97 -2.28 -15.92
CA HIS A 425 3.13 -3.30 -14.87
C HIS A 425 1.85 -3.65 -14.10
N MET A 426 0.69 -3.05 -14.42
CA MET A 426 -0.55 -3.21 -13.63
C MET A 426 -1.05 -4.66 -13.53
N ASP A 427 -0.64 -5.53 -14.45
CA ASP A 427 -0.97 -6.95 -14.49
C ASP A 427 -0.20 -7.78 -13.46
N THR A 428 0.92 -7.27 -12.92
CA THR A 428 1.61 -7.90 -11.79
C THR A 428 0.69 -8.06 -10.59
N PHE A 429 -0.18 -7.07 -10.33
CA PHE A 429 -1.15 -7.11 -9.22
C PHE A 429 -2.20 -8.23 -9.35
N LEU A 430 -2.44 -8.78 -10.55
CA LEU A 430 -3.34 -9.94 -10.69
C LEU A 430 -2.65 -11.22 -10.25
N GLY A 431 -1.34 -11.32 -10.51
CA GLY A 431 -0.51 -12.45 -10.14
C GLY A 431 -0.42 -12.64 -8.62
N GLU A 432 -0.46 -11.55 -7.86
CA GLU A 432 -0.40 -11.56 -6.38
C GLU A 432 -1.60 -12.25 -5.72
N ILE A 433 -2.73 -12.35 -6.41
CA ILE A 433 -3.95 -13.00 -5.90
C ILE A 433 -3.78 -14.53 -5.82
N ILE A 434 -2.90 -15.10 -6.66
CA ILE A 434 -2.78 -16.55 -6.83
C ILE A 434 -2.43 -17.28 -5.54
N GLY A 435 -1.63 -16.67 -4.66
CA GLY A 435 -1.24 -17.28 -3.40
C GLY A 435 -2.42 -17.57 -2.49
N ALA A 436 -3.38 -16.65 -2.41
CA ALA A 436 -4.60 -16.84 -1.64
C ALA A 436 -5.50 -17.94 -2.24
N VAL A 437 -5.59 -18.01 -3.57
CA VAL A 437 -6.39 -19.04 -4.26
C VAL A 437 -5.77 -20.42 -4.14
N VAL A 438 -4.45 -20.55 -4.29
CA VAL A 438 -3.72 -21.83 -4.16
C VAL A 438 -3.70 -22.32 -2.71
N LEU A 439 -3.60 -21.40 -1.73
CA LEU A 439 -3.62 -21.73 -0.31
C LEU A 439 -4.96 -22.37 0.12
N ALA A 440 -6.07 -21.88 -0.42
CA ALA A 440 -7.41 -22.28 -0.01
C ALA A 440 -8.09 -23.27 -0.97
N GLY A 441 -7.66 -23.29 -2.23
CA GLY A 441 -8.27 -24.07 -3.29
C GLY A 441 -7.98 -25.55 -3.18
N ASP A 442 -8.88 -26.35 -3.75
CA ASP A 442 -8.63 -27.76 -3.98
C ASP A 442 -7.63 -27.90 -5.13
N HIS A 443 -6.47 -28.50 -4.84
CA HIS A 443 -5.40 -28.71 -5.81
C HIS A 443 -5.83 -29.55 -7.02
N PHE A 444 -6.83 -30.42 -6.86
CA PHE A 444 -7.41 -31.18 -7.96
C PHE A 444 -8.23 -30.26 -8.88
N VAL A 445 -9.04 -29.37 -8.31
CA VAL A 445 -9.87 -28.43 -9.07
C VAL A 445 -9.01 -27.39 -9.81
N LEU A 446 -7.91 -26.95 -9.20
CA LEU A 446 -6.97 -26.00 -9.81
C LEU A 446 -5.96 -26.67 -10.75
N GLU A 447 -5.98 -27.99 -10.87
CA GLU A 447 -4.98 -28.80 -11.57
C GLU A 447 -3.54 -28.41 -11.20
N SER A 448 -3.32 -28.08 -9.93
CA SER A 448 -2.05 -27.50 -9.48
C SER A 448 -1.01 -28.59 -9.26
N THR A 449 0.13 -28.49 -9.95
CA THR A 449 1.26 -29.41 -9.80
C THR A 449 2.43 -28.73 -9.12
N PHE A 450 3.16 -29.50 -8.30
CA PHE A 450 4.30 -28.98 -7.56
C PHE A 450 5.54 -29.84 -7.79
N GLY A 451 6.67 -29.17 -8.04
CA GLY A 451 8.00 -29.76 -8.10
C GLY A 451 8.83 -29.37 -6.89
N VAL A 452 10.03 -29.95 -6.79
CA VAL A 452 11.06 -29.53 -5.85
C VAL A 452 12.25 -29.00 -6.64
N LYS A 453 12.77 -27.84 -6.25
CA LYS A 453 13.95 -27.22 -6.85
C LYS A 453 14.94 -26.82 -5.76
N ASN A 454 16.22 -26.97 -6.03
CA ASN A 454 17.28 -26.48 -5.15
C ASN A 454 17.66 -25.07 -5.58
N ILE A 455 17.38 -24.07 -4.73
CA ILE A 455 17.52 -22.67 -5.11
C ILE A 455 18.40 -21.85 -4.17
N LYS A 456 18.95 -20.76 -4.71
CA LYS A 456 19.73 -19.75 -3.98
C LYS A 456 19.34 -18.35 -4.46
N VAL A 457 19.43 -17.36 -3.57
CA VAL A 457 19.17 -15.95 -3.90
C VAL A 457 20.47 -15.16 -3.92
N THR A 458 20.65 -14.32 -4.93
CA THR A 458 21.75 -13.36 -5.00
C THR A 458 21.44 -12.12 -4.17
N ALA A 459 22.34 -11.78 -3.26
CA ALA A 459 22.29 -10.58 -2.41
C ALA A 459 23.71 -10.02 -2.21
N SER A 460 24.41 -9.77 -3.31
CA SER A 460 25.80 -9.31 -3.33
C SER A 460 25.95 -7.81 -3.06
N GLY A 461 24.85 -7.07 -3.14
CA GLY A 461 24.86 -5.62 -3.06
C GLY A 461 25.03 -4.95 -4.43
N TYR A 462 24.95 -5.69 -5.54
CA TYR A 462 24.92 -5.12 -6.88
C TYR A 462 23.50 -5.18 -7.46
N GLU A 463 22.90 -4.01 -7.72
CA GLU A 463 21.51 -3.90 -8.20
C GLU A 463 21.24 -4.68 -9.50
N ALA A 464 22.27 -4.95 -10.32
CA ALA A 464 22.13 -5.70 -11.57
C ALA A 464 21.81 -7.19 -11.36
N GLU A 465 22.12 -7.77 -10.20
CA GLU A 465 21.98 -9.21 -9.93
C GLU A 465 21.24 -9.53 -8.63
N ASP A 466 21.12 -8.56 -7.73
CA ASP A 466 20.40 -8.72 -6.47
C ASP A 466 18.94 -9.15 -6.69
N GLY A 467 18.46 -10.07 -5.85
CA GLY A 467 17.09 -10.61 -5.91
C GLY A 467 16.89 -11.71 -6.96
N GLN A 468 17.91 -12.05 -7.77
CA GLN A 468 17.83 -13.16 -8.71
C GLN A 468 17.83 -14.50 -7.96
N ILE A 469 16.95 -15.42 -8.39
CA ILE A 469 16.93 -16.80 -7.93
C ILE A 469 17.69 -17.66 -8.93
N LEU A 470 18.68 -18.39 -8.42
CA LEU A 470 19.50 -19.34 -9.17
C LEU A 470 19.16 -20.76 -8.74
N ILE A 471 19.11 -21.68 -9.70
CA ILE A 471 19.00 -23.12 -9.41
C ILE A 471 20.41 -23.64 -9.15
N ASP A 472 20.64 -24.18 -7.96
CA ASP A 472 21.93 -24.69 -7.50
C ASP A 472 21.73 -26.06 -6.85
N GLU A 473 21.99 -27.13 -7.61
CA GLU A 473 21.83 -28.51 -7.13
C GLU A 473 22.80 -28.91 -6.02
N LYS A 474 23.88 -28.14 -5.79
CA LYS A 474 24.90 -28.47 -4.80
C LYS A 474 24.73 -27.72 -3.48
N GLN A 475 24.39 -26.44 -3.56
CA GLN A 475 24.31 -25.54 -2.39
C GLN A 475 22.94 -24.89 -2.21
N GLY A 476 22.00 -25.12 -3.14
CA GLY A 476 20.66 -24.57 -3.07
C GLY A 476 19.80 -25.28 -2.03
N LYS A 477 18.92 -24.52 -1.38
CA LYS A 477 17.89 -25.08 -0.50
C LYS A 477 16.81 -25.73 -1.34
N SER A 478 16.40 -26.95 -0.98
CA SER A 478 15.22 -27.58 -1.54
C SER A 478 13.96 -26.82 -1.15
N VAL A 479 13.25 -26.28 -2.14
CA VAL A 479 11.95 -25.63 -1.96
C VAL A 479 10.92 -26.30 -2.84
N ARG A 480 9.67 -26.35 -2.36
CA ARG A 480 8.53 -26.76 -3.17
C ARG A 480 8.17 -25.60 -4.10
N VAL A 481 7.87 -25.90 -5.36
CA VAL A 481 7.61 -24.91 -6.40
C VAL A 481 6.30 -25.24 -7.08
N LEU A 482 5.41 -24.27 -7.24
CA LEU A 482 4.23 -24.41 -8.11
C LEU A 482 4.69 -24.39 -9.58
N GLU A 483 4.42 -25.47 -10.32
CA GLU A 483 4.86 -25.64 -11.71
C GLU A 483 3.73 -25.47 -12.73
N ASN A 484 2.50 -25.78 -12.34
CA ASN A 484 1.33 -25.57 -13.18
C ASN A 484 0.07 -25.29 -12.35
N LEU A 485 -0.89 -24.64 -12.99
CA LEU A 485 -2.25 -24.41 -12.52
C LEU A 485 -3.12 -24.06 -13.74
N ASP A 486 -4.37 -24.50 -13.73
CA ASP A 486 -5.34 -24.15 -14.78
C ASP A 486 -5.86 -22.71 -14.60
N PRO A 487 -5.61 -21.79 -15.57
CA PRO A 487 -6.02 -20.39 -15.43
C PRO A 487 -7.54 -20.21 -15.35
N LEU A 488 -8.32 -21.02 -16.08
CA LEU A 488 -9.77 -20.88 -16.10
C LEU A 488 -10.39 -21.29 -14.75
N ALA A 489 -9.96 -22.41 -14.19
CA ALA A 489 -10.32 -22.86 -12.85
C ALA A 489 -9.95 -21.82 -11.80
N TYR A 490 -8.81 -21.17 -11.94
CA TYR A 490 -8.41 -20.06 -11.06
C TYR A 490 -9.34 -18.86 -11.15
N TYR A 491 -9.63 -18.33 -12.35
CA TYR A 491 -10.54 -17.18 -12.50
C TYR A 491 -11.94 -17.50 -11.99
N ASN A 492 -12.41 -18.72 -12.25
CA ASN A 492 -13.66 -19.26 -11.72
C ASN A 492 -13.65 -19.27 -10.18
N ALA A 493 -12.62 -19.85 -9.57
CA ALA A 493 -12.50 -19.95 -8.12
C ALA A 493 -12.51 -18.57 -7.45
N PHE A 494 -11.74 -17.61 -8.00
CA PHE A 494 -11.71 -16.25 -7.51
C PHE A 494 -13.07 -15.56 -7.61
N ALA A 495 -13.67 -15.51 -8.81
CA ALA A 495 -14.93 -14.80 -9.02
C ALA A 495 -16.11 -15.44 -8.26
N ASN A 496 -16.18 -16.77 -8.20
CA ASN A 496 -17.23 -17.47 -7.46
C ASN A 496 -17.12 -17.17 -5.96
N ARG A 497 -15.89 -17.17 -5.41
CA ARG A 497 -15.66 -16.88 -4.00
C ARG A 497 -16.07 -15.44 -3.65
N LEU A 498 -15.71 -14.47 -4.48
CA LEU A 498 -16.09 -13.07 -4.25
C LEU A 498 -17.61 -12.86 -4.35
N GLY A 499 -18.29 -13.59 -5.24
CA GLY A 499 -19.75 -13.52 -5.38
C GLY A 499 -20.57 -14.30 -4.35
N ASP A 500 -19.94 -15.15 -3.51
CA ASP A 500 -20.65 -15.88 -2.46
C ASP A 500 -21.34 -14.89 -1.50
N VAL A 501 -22.59 -15.08 -1.11
CA VAL A 501 -23.29 -14.16 -0.20
C VAL A 501 -23.13 -14.54 1.27
N LYS A 502 -22.64 -15.75 1.58
CA LYS A 502 -22.58 -16.28 2.96
C LYS A 502 -21.67 -15.48 3.88
N GLN A 503 -20.56 -14.97 3.35
CA GLN A 503 -19.61 -14.13 4.08
C GLN A 503 -19.39 -12.83 3.32
N SER A 504 -20.39 -11.96 3.24
CA SER A 504 -20.28 -10.70 2.49
C SER A 504 -20.10 -9.50 3.40
N ALA A 505 -19.69 -8.36 2.83
CA ALA A 505 -19.46 -7.14 3.57
C ALA A 505 -20.70 -6.69 4.38
N ILE A 506 -20.49 -6.42 5.66
CA ILE A 506 -21.51 -5.88 6.57
C ILE A 506 -21.82 -4.40 6.24
N VAL A 507 -20.79 -3.63 5.87
CA VAL A 507 -20.89 -2.23 5.45
C VAL A 507 -20.19 -2.10 4.10
N GLY A 508 -20.91 -2.43 3.03
CA GLY A 508 -20.33 -2.58 1.70
C GLY A 508 -19.77 -1.32 1.00
N SER A 509 -19.94 -0.12 1.55
CA SER A 509 -19.35 1.11 1.01
C SER A 509 -19.42 2.27 1.99
N PHE A 510 -18.63 3.31 1.73
CA PHE A 510 -18.73 4.58 2.45
C PHE A 510 -20.12 5.22 2.31
N ASP A 511 -20.73 5.19 1.12
CA ASP A 511 -22.08 5.72 0.91
C ASP A 511 -23.12 4.99 1.78
N LYS A 512 -23.00 3.66 1.92
CA LYS A 512 -23.86 2.88 2.81
C LYS A 512 -23.63 3.29 4.27
N GLN A 513 -22.38 3.51 4.66
CA GLN A 513 -22.01 3.95 6.01
C GLN A 513 -22.58 5.35 6.33
N ILE A 514 -22.49 6.30 5.40
CA ILE A 514 -23.08 7.63 5.53
C ILE A 514 -24.60 7.54 5.74
N ARG A 515 -25.29 6.68 4.97
CA ARG A 515 -26.74 6.48 5.16
C ARG A 515 -27.06 5.96 6.55
N ILE A 516 -26.25 5.04 7.07
CA ILE A 516 -26.41 4.51 8.44
C ILE A 516 -26.26 5.64 9.47
N TRP A 517 -25.24 6.49 9.34
CA TRP A 517 -25.01 7.59 10.28
C TRP A 517 -26.03 8.74 10.20
N ASN A 518 -26.81 8.80 9.12
CA ASN A 518 -27.90 9.78 8.96
C ASN A 518 -29.29 9.22 9.30
N THR A 519 -29.41 7.92 9.58
CA THR A 519 -30.72 7.29 9.83
C THR A 519 -30.86 6.95 11.32
N PRO A 520 -31.96 7.36 11.98
CA PRO A 520 -32.24 6.94 13.36
C PRO A 520 -32.36 5.42 13.46
N PHE A 521 -31.77 4.85 14.51
CA PHE A 521 -31.73 3.40 14.71
C PHE A 521 -33.15 2.85 14.97
N ASN A 522 -33.77 2.21 13.98
CA ASN A 522 -35.04 1.51 14.18
C ASN A 522 -34.79 0.23 14.98
N ARG A 523 -35.17 0.22 16.26
CA ARG A 523 -35.09 -0.94 17.19
C ARG A 523 -35.89 -2.19 16.74
N LYS A 524 -36.57 -2.16 15.59
CA LYS A 524 -37.41 -3.25 15.09
C LYS A 524 -36.82 -3.80 13.79
N LYS A 525 -35.82 -4.69 13.89
CA LYS A 525 -35.48 -5.78 12.93
C LYS A 525 -34.08 -6.32 13.24
N THR A 526 -33.97 -7.12 14.30
CA THR A 526 -32.90 -8.12 14.45
C THR A 526 -33.49 -9.35 15.13
N ALA A 527 -33.96 -10.29 14.31
CA ALA A 527 -33.97 -11.73 14.52
C ALA A 527 -34.33 -12.38 13.17
N PRO A 528 -33.76 -13.54 12.81
CA PRO A 528 -32.67 -14.29 13.43
C PRO A 528 -31.29 -13.95 12.84
#